data_AF-A0A537PMJ9-F1
#
_entry.id   AF-A0A537PMJ9-F1
#
_cell.length_a   1.000
_cell.length_b   1.000
_cell.length_c   1.000
_cell.angle_alpha   90.00
_cell.angle_beta   90.00
_cell.angle_gamma   90.00
#
_symmetry.space_group_name_H-M   'P 1'
#
loop_
_entity.id
_entity.type
_entity.pdbx_description
1 polymer ?
#
loop_
_entity_poly.entity_id
_entity_poly.type
_entity_poly.pdbx_seq_one_letter_code
_entity_poly.pdbx_strand_id
1 'polypeptide(L)'
;MAAYSIDFSRLEVYEVGALLVTRLAFPGESEPEETQSRVHASLCAYALRARGEIEPDWAVSPQPIKPIYALRRQSDIDRDLRTLQRRLRDRMVAARMAIGILKQTLSDPAPEVGVGVRRLSIKQMAELVLEDSGYTEPENVETRIWRPSLPVIHLCSAIQVMLQLAEPQTGPIGLEALLLSRQVIEWVVRAAEYHESLVVQSPRLRVDPDHMVKFRLA
;
A
#
# COMPACT_ATOMS: atom_id res chain seq x y z
N MET A 1 2.54 -19.05 3.98
CA MET A 1 1.57 -18.28 3.16
C MET A 1 0.61 -17.54 4.09
N ALA A 2 0.68 -16.20 4.15
CA ALA A 2 -0.24 -15.39 4.94
C ALA A 2 -1.31 -14.78 4.02
N ALA A 3 -2.54 -15.29 4.09
CA ALA A 3 -3.70 -14.71 3.45
C ALA A 3 -4.58 -14.02 4.51
N TYR A 4 -4.87 -12.74 4.30
CA TYR A 4 -5.70 -11.92 5.16
C TYR A 4 -7.10 -11.82 4.58
N SER A 5 -8.07 -12.33 5.34
CA SER A 5 -9.49 -12.18 5.04
C SER A 5 -9.96 -10.80 5.51
N ILE A 6 -10.56 -10.05 4.60
CA ILE A 6 -11.12 -8.72 4.81
C ILE A 6 -12.63 -8.88 4.99
N ASP A 7 -13.08 -8.82 6.23
CA ASP A 7 -14.46 -9.04 6.63
C ASP A 7 -15.04 -7.80 7.32
N PHE A 8 -15.81 -7.01 6.58
CA PHE A 8 -16.50 -5.82 7.08
C PHE A 8 -17.69 -6.12 7.99
N SER A 9 -18.09 -7.39 8.16
CA SER A 9 -19.11 -7.78 9.15
C SER A 9 -18.53 -7.93 10.56
N ARG A 10 -17.20 -8.08 10.67
CA ARG A 10 -16.49 -8.34 11.93
C ARG A 10 -15.59 -7.20 12.39
N LEU A 11 -15.14 -6.38 11.45
CA LEU A 11 -14.21 -5.28 11.69
C LEU A 11 -14.80 -3.97 11.18
N GLU A 12 -14.53 -2.89 11.91
CA GLU A 12 -14.86 -1.55 11.45
C GLU A 12 -14.02 -1.18 10.22
N VAL A 13 -14.55 -0.30 9.36
CA VAL A 13 -13.88 0.12 8.11
C VAL A 13 -12.45 0.62 8.38
N TYR A 14 -12.25 1.38 9.46
CA TYR A 14 -10.94 1.90 9.86
C TYR A 14 -9.98 0.82 10.34
N GLU A 15 -10.47 -0.27 10.93
CA GLU A 15 -9.62 -1.38 11.36
C GLU A 15 -9.13 -2.19 10.17
N VAL A 16 -10.01 -2.40 9.19
CA VAL A 16 -9.70 -3.02 7.91
C VAL A 16 -8.66 -2.18 7.15
N GLY A 17 -8.92 -0.89 7.01
CA GLY A 17 -8.00 0.04 6.35
C GLY A 17 -6.63 0.07 7.05
N ALA A 18 -6.62 0.14 8.38
CA ALA A 18 -5.39 0.07 9.16
C ALA A 18 -4.64 -1.24 8.94
N LEU A 19 -5.33 -2.39 8.89
CA LEU A 19 -4.71 -3.69 8.61
C LEU A 19 -4.02 -3.69 7.25
N LEU A 20 -4.72 -3.22 6.22
CA LEU A 20 -4.19 -3.14 4.85
C LEU A 20 -2.95 -2.25 4.80
N VAL A 21 -3.00 -1.05 5.38
CA VAL A 21 -1.90 -0.07 5.38
C VAL A 21 -0.71 -0.57 6.20
N THR A 22 -0.94 -1.18 7.37
CA THR A 22 0.13 -1.77 8.19
C THR A 22 0.88 -2.84 7.40
N ARG A 23 0.16 -3.75 6.75
CA ARG A 23 0.76 -4.84 5.98
C ARG A 23 1.45 -4.37 4.71
N LEU A 24 0.93 -3.32 4.06
CA LEU A 24 1.59 -2.65 2.94
C LEU A 24 2.97 -2.10 3.33
N ALA A 25 3.08 -1.43 4.48
CA ALA A 25 4.32 -0.83 4.94
C ALA A 25 5.30 -1.86 5.55
N PHE A 26 4.78 -2.87 6.26
CA PHE A 26 5.53 -3.87 7.00
C PHE A 26 5.19 -5.30 6.53
N PRO A 27 5.53 -5.66 5.28
CA PRO A 27 5.06 -6.91 4.68
C PRO A 27 5.91 -8.14 5.05
N GLY A 28 7.11 -7.95 5.60
CA GLY A 28 8.05 -9.04 5.83
C GLY A 28 7.74 -9.84 7.11
N GLU A 29 8.05 -11.13 7.07
CA GLU A 29 8.00 -12.03 8.24
C GLU A 29 9.03 -11.66 9.31
N SER A 30 10.06 -10.89 8.95
CA SER A 30 11.11 -10.42 9.85
C SER A 30 10.70 -9.21 10.71
N GLU A 31 9.55 -8.59 10.43
CA GLU A 31 9.09 -7.45 11.22
C GLU A 31 8.43 -7.97 12.51
N PRO A 32 8.84 -7.48 13.70
CA PRO A 32 8.26 -7.93 14.96
C PRO A 32 6.74 -7.68 14.95
N GLU A 33 5.97 -8.70 15.32
CA GLU A 33 4.50 -8.62 15.41
C GLU A 33 4.07 -7.42 16.27
N GLU A 34 4.79 -7.15 17.36
CA GLU A 34 4.58 -5.99 18.21
C GLU A 34 4.63 -4.65 17.45
N THR A 35 5.55 -4.51 16.48
CA THR A 35 5.64 -3.30 15.65
C THR A 35 4.40 -3.16 14.77
N GLN A 36 3.95 -4.25 14.15
CA GLN A 36 2.76 -4.25 13.31
C GLN A 36 1.51 -3.93 14.13
N SER A 37 1.31 -4.58 15.27
CA SER A 37 0.19 -4.31 16.19
C SER A 37 0.22 -2.87 16.71
N ARG A 38 1.41 -2.35 17.04
CA ARG A 38 1.57 -0.96 17.48
C ARG A 38 1.18 0.03 16.39
N VAL A 39 1.68 -0.16 15.15
CA VAL A 39 1.34 0.71 14.02
C VAL A 39 -0.13 0.61 13.64
N HIS A 40 -0.72 -0.59 13.65
CA HIS A 40 -2.15 -0.81 13.40
C HIS A 40 -3.01 0.00 14.37
N ALA A 41 -2.70 -0.06 15.66
CA ALA A 41 -3.41 0.73 16.67
C ALA A 41 -3.21 2.24 16.50
N SER A 42 -2.02 2.69 16.06
CA SER A 42 -1.79 4.10 15.68
C SER A 42 -2.62 4.54 14.49
N LEU A 43 -2.78 3.70 13.47
CA LEU A 43 -3.61 3.97 12.31
C LEU A 43 -5.10 4.02 12.65
N CYS A 44 -5.58 3.10 13.50
CA CYS A 44 -6.96 3.16 13.99
C CYS A 44 -7.22 4.44 14.79
N ALA A 45 -6.31 4.80 15.70
CA ALA A 45 -6.42 6.04 16.47
C ALA A 45 -6.39 7.29 15.58
N TYR A 46 -5.52 7.30 14.57
CA TYR A 46 -5.45 8.35 13.55
C TYR A 46 -6.77 8.47 12.77
N ALA A 47 -7.30 7.35 12.27
CA ALA A 47 -8.54 7.30 11.52
C ALA A 47 -9.72 7.83 12.32
N LEU A 48 -9.83 7.46 13.61
CA LEU A 48 -10.90 7.94 14.49
C LEU A 48 -10.83 9.46 14.71
N ARG A 49 -9.62 10.03 14.83
CA ARG A 49 -9.42 11.50 14.94
C ARG A 49 -9.80 12.20 13.65
N ALA A 50 -9.28 11.71 12.52
CA ALA A 50 -9.61 12.24 11.20
C ALA A 50 -11.13 12.18 10.94
N ARG A 51 -11.78 11.07 11.31
CA ARG A 51 -13.24 10.95 11.19
C ARG A 51 -13.98 11.96 12.06
N GLY A 52 -13.55 12.19 13.30
CA GLY A 52 -14.17 13.21 14.16
C GLY A 52 -14.00 14.63 13.63
N GLU A 53 -12.92 14.92 12.90
CA GLU A 53 -12.71 16.20 12.23
C GLU A 53 -13.58 16.35 10.97
N ILE A 54 -13.76 15.26 10.19
CA ILE A 54 -14.58 15.25 8.97
C ILE A 54 -16.09 15.23 9.30
N GLU A 55 -16.48 14.50 10.35
CA GLU A 55 -17.86 14.28 10.79
C GLU A 55 -18.03 14.67 12.28
N PRO A 56 -18.15 15.97 12.62
CA PRO A 56 -18.25 16.41 14.01
C PRO A 56 -19.43 15.81 14.79
N ASP A 57 -20.56 15.59 14.12
CA ASP A 57 -21.76 14.97 14.72
C ASP A 57 -21.53 13.51 15.12
N TRP A 58 -20.66 12.80 14.40
CA TRP A 58 -20.26 11.45 14.75
C TRP A 58 -19.45 11.44 16.06
N ALA A 59 -18.60 12.44 16.26
CA ALA A 59 -17.69 12.53 17.41
C ALA A 59 -18.40 12.79 18.76
N VAL A 60 -19.59 13.40 18.73
CA VAL A 60 -20.38 13.69 19.94
C VAL A 60 -21.34 12.56 20.32
N SER A 61 -21.50 11.55 19.45
CA SER A 61 -22.38 10.41 19.67
C SER A 61 -21.60 9.23 20.30
N PRO A 62 -22.20 8.40 21.18
CA PRO A 62 -21.53 7.23 21.73
C PRO A 62 -21.09 6.25 20.63
N GLN A 63 -19.80 5.88 20.63
CA GLN A 63 -19.22 4.95 19.65
C GLN A 63 -18.65 3.70 20.33
N PRO A 64 -18.93 2.49 19.84
CA PRO A 64 -18.24 1.28 20.29
C PRO A 64 -16.82 1.24 19.70
N ILE A 65 -15.83 1.69 20.47
CA ILE A 65 -14.41 1.71 20.07
C ILE A 65 -13.54 0.95 21.06
N LYS A 66 -12.50 0.28 20.56
CA LYS A 66 -11.52 -0.39 21.44
C LYS A 66 -10.74 0.67 22.24
N PRO A 67 -10.60 0.52 23.57
CA PRO A 67 -9.90 1.52 24.40
C PRO A 67 -8.47 1.83 23.96
N ILE A 68 -7.76 0.83 23.40
CA ILE A 68 -6.39 1.00 22.90
C ILE A 68 -6.28 2.01 21.74
N TYR A 69 -7.33 2.24 20.97
CA TYR A 69 -7.36 3.25 19.91
C TYR A 69 -7.70 4.62 20.48
N ALA A 70 -8.71 4.68 21.34
CA ALA A 70 -9.20 5.93 21.94
C ALA A 70 -8.16 6.61 22.84
N LEU A 71 -7.46 5.83 23.68
CA LEU A 71 -6.54 6.33 24.70
C LEU A 71 -5.11 6.51 24.21
N ARG A 72 -4.86 6.31 22.92
CA ARG A 72 -3.52 6.37 22.35
C ARG A 72 -3.00 7.81 22.31
N ARG A 73 -1.76 8.05 22.73
CA ARG A 73 -1.20 9.41 22.78
C ARG A 73 -0.83 9.90 21.38
N GLN A 74 -1.02 11.20 21.12
CA GLN A 74 -0.63 11.81 19.84
C GLN A 74 0.86 11.58 19.53
N SER A 75 1.73 11.71 20.53
CA SER A 75 3.17 11.47 20.36
C SER A 75 3.51 10.04 19.91
N ASP A 76 2.73 9.05 20.33
CA ASP A 76 2.92 7.64 19.92
C ASP A 76 2.44 7.44 18.49
N ILE A 77 1.32 8.06 18.13
CA ILE A 77 0.78 8.09 16.76
C ILE A 77 1.82 8.71 15.82
N ASP A 78 2.30 9.93 16.11
CA ASP A 78 3.27 10.65 15.27
C ASP A 78 4.58 9.87 15.08
N ARG A 79 5.06 9.21 16.15
CA ARG A 79 6.26 8.37 16.07
C ARG A 79 6.06 7.20 15.11
N ASP A 80 4.94 6.49 15.22
CA ASP A 80 4.66 5.33 14.38
C ASP A 80 4.39 5.75 12.92
N LEU A 81 3.63 6.83 12.71
CA LEU A 81 3.27 7.32 11.38
C LEU A 81 4.47 7.89 10.60
N ARG A 82 5.48 8.47 11.26
CA ARG A 82 6.71 8.93 10.57
C ARG A 82 7.42 7.80 9.83
N THR A 83 7.57 6.64 10.47
CA THR A 83 8.19 5.47 9.82
C THR A 83 7.29 4.89 8.75
N LEU A 84 5.98 4.84 9.01
CA LEU A 84 4.98 4.39 8.07
C LEU A 84 5.02 5.22 6.77
N GLN A 85 4.97 6.55 6.86
CA GLN A 85 4.95 7.45 5.70
C GLN A 85 6.16 7.25 4.79
N ARG A 86 7.36 7.10 5.37
CA ARG A 86 8.57 6.80 4.59
C ARG A 86 8.41 5.48 3.83
N ARG A 87 7.97 4.42 4.52
CA ARG A 87 7.79 3.10 3.90
C ARG A 87 6.71 3.13 2.81
N LEU A 88 5.59 3.82 3.04
CA LEU A 88 4.54 3.96 2.02
C LEU A 88 5.06 4.68 0.77
N ARG A 89 5.88 5.72 0.93
CA ARG A 89 6.54 6.38 -0.19
C ARG A 89 7.41 5.40 -0.99
N ASP A 90 8.24 4.61 -0.29
CA ASP A 90 9.05 3.55 -0.92
C ASP A 90 8.15 2.56 -1.68
N ARG A 91 7.01 2.14 -1.11
CA ARG A 91 6.05 1.25 -1.78
C ARG A 91 5.46 1.87 -3.05
N MET A 92 5.18 3.17 -3.06
CA MET A 92 4.68 3.85 -4.27
C MET A 92 5.76 3.99 -5.35
N VAL A 93 7.03 4.20 -4.96
CA VAL A 93 8.16 4.12 -5.89
C VAL A 93 8.24 2.74 -6.54
N ALA A 94 8.17 1.67 -5.74
CA ALA A 94 8.14 0.30 -6.27
C ALA A 94 6.91 0.05 -7.16
N ALA A 95 5.74 0.61 -6.82
CA ALA A 95 4.53 0.50 -7.62
C ALA A 95 4.72 1.09 -9.03
N ARG A 96 5.33 2.27 -9.14
CA ARG A 96 5.63 2.90 -10.43
C ARG A 96 6.57 2.05 -11.29
N MET A 97 7.58 1.45 -10.65
CA MET A 97 8.45 0.48 -11.32
C MET A 97 7.67 -0.75 -11.83
N ALA A 98 6.81 -1.32 -10.98
CA ALA A 98 6.04 -2.51 -11.32
C ALA A 98 5.01 -2.28 -12.42
N ILE A 99 4.29 -1.15 -12.41
CA ILE A 99 3.27 -0.85 -13.42
C ILE A 99 3.84 -0.88 -14.83
N GLY A 100 5.06 -0.36 -15.04
CA GLY A 100 5.71 -0.43 -16.35
C GLY A 100 5.89 -1.87 -16.84
N ILE A 101 6.24 -2.78 -15.92
CA ILE A 101 6.42 -4.21 -16.21
C ILE A 101 5.07 -4.91 -16.43
N LEU A 102 4.07 -4.61 -15.60
CA LEU A 102 2.73 -5.19 -15.70
C LEU A 102 2.01 -4.79 -16.99
N LYS A 103 2.14 -3.54 -17.43
CA LYS A 103 1.57 -3.08 -18.72
C LYS A 103 2.06 -3.90 -19.92
N GLN A 104 3.32 -4.36 -19.91
CA GLN A 104 3.81 -5.23 -20.99
C GLN A 104 3.22 -6.64 -20.96
N THR A 105 2.70 -7.08 -19.82
CA THR A 105 2.03 -8.38 -19.71
C THR A 105 0.62 -8.32 -20.30
N LEU A 106 0.04 -7.12 -20.39
CA LEU A 106 -1.33 -6.88 -20.85
C LEU A 106 -1.45 -6.53 -22.35
N SER A 107 -0.36 -6.16 -23.01
CA SER A 107 -0.39 -5.72 -24.41
C SER A 107 0.42 -6.65 -25.31
N ASP A 108 -0.22 -7.12 -26.38
CA ASP A 108 0.43 -7.75 -27.53
C ASP A 108 0.08 -6.95 -28.80
N PRO A 109 1.05 -6.29 -29.47
CA PRO A 109 2.47 -6.21 -29.09
C PRO A 109 2.70 -5.35 -27.84
N ALA A 110 3.80 -5.61 -27.13
CA ALA A 110 4.19 -4.83 -25.97
C ALA A 110 4.27 -3.33 -26.33
N PRO A 111 3.82 -2.39 -25.47
CA PRO A 111 3.81 -0.98 -25.79
C PRO A 111 5.24 -0.50 -26.03
N GLU A 112 5.43 0.42 -26.98
CA GLU A 112 6.73 1.08 -27.19
C GLU A 112 7.19 1.68 -25.86
N VAL A 113 8.37 1.26 -25.41
CA VAL A 113 8.95 1.79 -24.19
C VAL A 113 9.45 3.20 -24.51
N GLY A 114 9.06 4.18 -23.69
CA GLY A 114 9.35 5.60 -23.94
C GLY A 114 10.82 5.88 -24.26
N VAL A 115 11.07 6.99 -24.97
CA VAL A 115 12.38 7.41 -25.47
C VAL A 115 13.47 7.26 -24.40
N GLY A 116 14.44 6.38 -24.66
CA GLY A 116 15.58 6.10 -23.75
C GLY A 116 15.55 4.73 -23.07
N VAL A 117 14.41 4.04 -23.02
CA VAL A 117 14.30 2.73 -22.36
C VAL A 117 14.46 1.60 -23.37
N ARG A 118 15.68 1.10 -23.54
CA ARG A 118 15.99 0.01 -24.49
C ARG A 118 15.51 -1.38 -24.03
N ARG A 119 15.20 -1.54 -22.74
CA ARG A 119 14.72 -2.78 -22.09
C ARG A 119 14.05 -2.40 -20.75
N LEU A 120 12.99 -3.09 -20.32
CA LEU A 120 12.48 -2.92 -18.95
C LEU A 120 13.18 -3.92 -18.02
N SER A 121 14.40 -3.61 -17.62
CA SER A 121 15.08 -4.30 -16.51
C SER A 121 14.82 -3.57 -15.19
N ILE A 122 14.94 -4.28 -14.06
CA ILE A 122 14.79 -3.67 -12.72
C ILE A 122 15.76 -2.49 -12.55
N LYS A 123 17.01 -2.63 -13.03
CA LYS A 123 18.02 -1.57 -13.01
C LYS A 123 17.57 -0.32 -13.78
N GLN A 124 17.02 -0.48 -14.98
CA GLN A 124 16.52 0.66 -15.77
C GLN A 124 15.28 1.30 -15.12
N MET A 125 14.40 0.50 -14.51
CA MET A 125 13.28 1.04 -13.75
C MET A 125 13.74 1.78 -12.49
N ALA A 126 14.82 1.32 -11.85
CA ALA A 126 15.43 1.99 -10.70
C ALA A 126 16.05 3.34 -11.10
N GLU A 127 16.70 3.42 -12.26
CA GLU A 127 17.23 4.67 -12.83
C GLU A 127 16.11 5.71 -13.07
N LEU A 128 14.94 5.28 -13.52
CA LEU A 128 13.79 6.16 -13.78
C LEU A 128 13.14 6.75 -12.51
N VAL A 129 13.42 6.18 -11.34
CA VAL A 129 12.80 6.63 -10.07
C VAL A 129 13.82 7.19 -9.08
N LEU A 130 15.06 7.49 -9.51
CA LEU A 130 16.09 8.00 -8.61
C LEU A 130 15.66 9.30 -7.93
N GLU A 131 15.15 10.27 -8.70
CA GLU A 131 14.66 11.56 -8.18
C GLU A 131 13.55 11.37 -7.14
N ASP A 132 12.57 10.52 -7.45
CA ASP A 132 11.45 10.19 -6.56
C ASP A 132 11.88 9.46 -5.27
N SER A 133 12.95 8.66 -5.37
CA SER A 133 13.41 7.80 -4.28
C SER A 133 14.31 8.51 -3.27
N GLY A 134 14.88 9.65 -3.64
CA GLY A 134 15.90 10.34 -2.84
C GLY A 134 17.26 9.62 -2.78
N TYR A 135 17.47 8.59 -3.62
CA TYR A 135 18.75 7.89 -3.76
C TYR A 135 19.48 8.33 -5.03
N THR A 136 20.81 8.29 -4.98
CA THR A 136 21.69 8.60 -6.12
C THR A 136 22.09 7.36 -6.91
N GLU A 137 21.96 6.17 -6.33
CA GLU A 137 22.42 4.92 -6.89
C GLU A 137 21.25 3.93 -7.09
N PRO A 138 21.06 3.37 -8.31
CA PRO A 138 19.99 2.40 -8.59
C PRO A 138 20.02 1.15 -7.70
N GLU A 139 21.20 0.73 -7.25
CA GLU A 139 21.35 -0.42 -6.36
C GLU A 139 20.67 -0.20 -4.99
N ASN A 140 20.67 1.04 -4.48
CA ASN A 140 19.95 1.37 -3.25
C ASN A 140 18.43 1.31 -3.45
N VAL A 141 17.93 1.74 -4.61
CA VAL A 141 16.51 1.56 -4.97
C VAL A 141 16.17 0.07 -5.03
N GLU A 142 17.00 -0.75 -5.67
CA GLU A 142 16.76 -2.19 -5.76
C GLU A 142 16.73 -2.85 -4.37
N THR A 143 17.74 -2.60 -3.55
CA THR A 143 17.93 -3.28 -2.27
C THR A 143 17.01 -2.77 -1.16
N ARG A 144 16.72 -1.46 -1.12
CA ARG A 144 15.96 -0.83 -0.02
C ARG A 144 14.49 -0.57 -0.34
N ILE A 145 14.16 -0.44 -1.63
CA ILE A 145 12.80 -0.15 -2.08
C ILE A 145 12.18 -1.37 -2.77
N TRP A 146 12.79 -1.85 -3.85
CA TRP A 146 12.21 -2.89 -4.69
C TRP A 146 12.07 -4.22 -3.96
N ARG A 147 13.18 -4.82 -3.49
CA ARG A 147 13.16 -6.13 -2.82
C ARG A 147 12.21 -6.16 -1.61
N PRO A 148 12.21 -5.16 -0.69
CA PRO A 148 11.27 -5.13 0.42
C PRO A 148 9.80 -4.91 0.02
N SER A 149 9.52 -4.47 -1.20
CA SER A 149 8.17 -4.26 -1.72
C SER A 149 7.59 -5.48 -2.42
N LEU A 150 8.41 -6.46 -2.82
CA LEU A 150 7.97 -7.62 -3.59
C LEU A 150 6.79 -8.38 -2.96
N PRO A 151 6.74 -8.63 -1.64
CA PRO A 151 5.63 -9.36 -1.04
C PRO A 151 4.26 -8.67 -1.21
N VAL A 152 4.25 -7.34 -1.37
CA VAL A 152 3.04 -6.51 -1.49
C VAL A 152 2.96 -5.78 -2.83
N ILE A 153 3.76 -6.15 -3.83
CA ILE A 153 3.88 -5.37 -5.08
C ILE A 153 2.56 -5.29 -5.87
N HIS A 154 1.72 -6.32 -5.76
CA HIS A 154 0.37 -6.36 -6.32
C HIS A 154 -0.54 -5.31 -5.65
N LEU A 155 -0.50 -5.19 -4.32
CA LEU A 155 -1.22 -4.16 -3.57
C LEU A 155 -0.68 -2.76 -3.86
N CYS A 156 0.65 -2.60 -3.91
CA CYS A 156 1.30 -1.33 -4.26
C CYS A 156 0.83 -0.83 -5.63
N SER A 157 0.87 -1.71 -6.64
CA SER A 157 0.47 -1.37 -8.01
C SER A 157 -1.03 -1.09 -8.13
N ALA A 158 -1.88 -1.81 -7.39
CA ALA A 158 -3.32 -1.53 -7.33
C ALA A 158 -3.60 -0.11 -6.79
N ILE A 159 -2.97 0.25 -5.67
CA ILE A 159 -3.10 1.60 -5.09
C ILE A 159 -2.58 2.66 -6.07
N GLN A 160 -1.43 2.44 -6.70
CA GLN A 160 -0.89 3.41 -7.65
C GLN A 160 -1.78 3.61 -8.89
N VAL A 161 -2.48 2.56 -9.37
CA VAL A 161 -3.49 2.69 -10.43
C VAL A 161 -4.71 3.47 -9.92
N MET A 162 -5.19 3.19 -8.70
CA MET A 162 -6.28 3.95 -8.08
C MET A 162 -5.97 5.46 -8.05
N LEU A 163 -4.79 5.82 -7.54
CA LEU A 163 -4.34 7.21 -7.46
C LEU A 163 -4.26 7.84 -8.85
N GLN A 164 -3.69 7.14 -9.84
CA GLN A 164 -3.59 7.63 -11.22
C GLN A 164 -4.95 7.93 -11.87
N LEU A 165 -5.99 7.15 -11.54
CA LEU A 165 -7.32 7.33 -12.12
C LEU A 165 -8.16 8.37 -11.37
N ALA A 166 -8.01 8.45 -10.05
CA ALA A 166 -8.88 9.25 -9.19
C ALA A 166 -8.34 10.66 -8.92
N GLU A 167 -7.03 10.81 -8.67
CA GLU A 167 -6.44 12.13 -8.31
C GLU A 167 -6.67 13.23 -9.36
N PRO A 168 -6.68 12.96 -10.69
CA PRO A 168 -7.02 13.99 -11.68
C PRO A 168 -8.42 14.57 -11.53
N GLN A 169 -9.34 13.85 -10.89
CA GLN A 169 -10.75 14.24 -10.72
C GLN A 169 -11.02 14.79 -9.31
N THR A 170 -10.34 14.24 -8.30
CA THR A 170 -10.62 14.53 -6.89
C THR A 170 -9.56 15.39 -6.20
N GLY A 171 -8.43 15.64 -6.86
CA GLY A 171 -7.23 16.15 -6.21
C GLY A 171 -6.49 15.06 -5.41
N PRO A 172 -5.45 15.44 -4.64
CA PRO A 172 -4.60 14.50 -3.91
C PRO A 172 -5.40 13.61 -2.97
N ILE A 173 -5.18 12.30 -3.03
CA ILE A 173 -5.87 11.34 -2.17
C ILE A 173 -5.02 11.03 -0.96
N GLY A 174 -5.51 11.44 0.21
CA GLY A 174 -4.87 11.20 1.50
C GLY A 174 -4.99 9.75 1.99
N LEU A 175 -4.28 9.47 3.07
CA LEU A 175 -4.31 8.17 3.75
C LEU A 175 -5.73 7.83 4.25
N GLU A 176 -6.53 8.85 4.56
CA GLU A 176 -7.90 8.76 5.04
C GLU A 176 -8.79 7.99 4.07
N ALA A 177 -8.56 8.08 2.76
CA ALA A 177 -9.35 7.33 1.78
C ALA A 177 -9.18 5.82 1.96
N LEU A 178 -7.97 5.35 2.27
CA LEU A 178 -7.68 3.94 2.56
C LEU A 178 -8.10 3.51 3.97
N LEU A 179 -8.40 4.46 4.86
CA LEU A 179 -8.81 4.17 6.24
C LEU A 179 -10.33 4.28 6.43
N LEU A 180 -11.02 5.20 5.78
CA LEU A 180 -12.41 5.55 6.10
C LEU A 180 -13.39 5.17 4.99
N SER A 181 -12.93 4.91 3.77
CA SER A 181 -13.81 4.55 2.66
C SER A 181 -13.80 3.04 2.39
N ARG A 182 -14.91 2.38 2.75
CA ARG A 182 -15.14 0.97 2.41
C ARG A 182 -15.01 0.70 0.92
N GLN A 183 -15.57 1.59 0.08
CA GLN A 183 -15.54 1.44 -1.37
C GLN A 183 -14.11 1.48 -1.92
N VAL A 184 -13.27 2.40 -1.40
CA VAL A 184 -11.86 2.49 -1.80
C VAL A 184 -11.11 1.23 -1.38
N ILE A 185 -11.32 0.74 -0.15
CA ILE A 185 -10.68 -0.50 0.32
C ILE A 185 -11.10 -1.69 -0.53
N GLU A 186 -12.40 -1.89 -0.78
CA GLU A 186 -12.90 -2.99 -1.61
C GLU A 186 -12.34 -2.93 -3.04
N TRP A 187 -12.29 -1.73 -3.63
CA TRP A 187 -11.69 -1.53 -4.95
C TRP A 187 -10.21 -1.93 -4.96
N VAL A 188 -9.44 -1.45 -3.97
CA VAL A 188 -8.01 -1.73 -3.87
C VAL A 188 -7.75 -3.22 -3.67
N VAL A 189 -8.51 -3.90 -2.81
CA VAL A 189 -8.36 -5.35 -2.59
C VAL A 189 -8.65 -6.13 -3.87
N ARG A 190 -9.75 -5.83 -4.57
CA ARG A 190 -10.09 -6.52 -5.84
C ARG A 190 -9.07 -6.24 -6.94
N ALA A 191 -8.60 -5.00 -7.05
CA ALA A 191 -7.54 -4.65 -8.00
C ALA A 191 -6.23 -5.36 -7.64
N ALA A 192 -5.90 -5.49 -6.36
CA ALA A 192 -4.72 -6.21 -5.89
C ALA A 192 -4.80 -7.72 -6.20
N GLU A 193 -5.98 -8.34 -6.08
CA GLU A 193 -6.20 -9.73 -6.51
C GLU A 193 -5.97 -9.90 -8.01
N TYR A 194 -6.46 -8.98 -8.84
CA TYR A 194 -6.18 -9.00 -10.27
C TYR A 194 -4.68 -8.82 -10.55
N HIS A 195 -4.03 -7.85 -9.90
CA HIS A 195 -2.61 -7.59 -10.06
C HIS A 195 -1.73 -8.74 -9.57
N GLU A 196 -2.15 -9.49 -8.55
CA GLU A 196 -1.49 -10.72 -8.13
C GLU A 196 -1.36 -11.69 -9.30
N SER A 197 -2.44 -11.92 -10.07
CA SER A 197 -2.39 -12.79 -11.24
C SER A 197 -1.37 -12.32 -12.30
N LEU A 198 -1.29 -11.01 -12.55
CA LEU A 198 -0.34 -10.44 -13.50
C LEU A 198 1.11 -10.53 -13.02
N VAL A 199 1.33 -10.35 -11.70
CA VAL A 199 2.65 -10.49 -11.09
C VAL A 199 3.17 -11.92 -11.26
N VAL A 200 2.33 -12.92 -11.00
CA VAL A 200 2.68 -14.34 -11.13
C VAL A 200 2.96 -14.73 -12.59
N GLN A 201 2.20 -14.19 -13.53
CA GLN A 201 2.40 -14.46 -14.96
C GLN A 201 3.62 -13.75 -15.55
N SER A 202 4.15 -12.72 -14.88
CA SER A 202 5.25 -11.92 -15.42
C SER A 202 6.61 -12.61 -15.21
N PRO A 203 7.29 -13.06 -16.28
CA PRO A 203 8.62 -13.68 -16.17
C PRO A 203 9.71 -12.69 -15.71
N ARG A 204 9.39 -11.40 -15.68
CA ARG A 204 10.32 -10.31 -15.32
C ARG A 204 10.27 -9.94 -13.85
N LEU A 205 9.15 -10.12 -13.17
CA LEU A 205 9.00 -9.80 -11.75
C LEU A 205 9.58 -10.90 -10.86
N ARG A 206 9.52 -12.16 -11.31
CA ARG A 206 10.10 -13.34 -10.61
C ARG A 206 9.78 -13.34 -9.11
N VAL A 207 8.52 -13.07 -8.77
CA VAL A 207 8.03 -13.12 -7.40
C VAL A 207 7.52 -14.51 -7.12
N ASP A 208 7.97 -15.10 -6.03
CA ASP A 208 7.40 -16.34 -5.51
C ASP A 208 5.98 -16.07 -4.98
N PRO A 209 4.93 -16.68 -5.55
CA PRO A 209 3.56 -16.47 -5.11
C PRO A 209 3.32 -16.80 -3.63
N ASP A 210 4.14 -17.67 -3.04
CA ASP A 210 3.99 -18.10 -1.64
C ASP A 210 4.53 -17.07 -0.65
N HIS A 211 5.41 -16.18 -1.12
CA HIS A 211 5.93 -15.04 -0.36
C HIS A 211 5.09 -13.77 -0.51
N MET A 212 4.01 -13.81 -1.29
CA MET A 212 3.10 -12.67 -1.42
C MET A 212 2.13 -12.59 -0.23
N VAL A 213 1.92 -11.36 0.27
CA VAL A 213 0.94 -11.06 1.32
C VAL A 213 -0.42 -10.86 0.66
N LYS A 214 -1.30 -11.86 0.75
CA LYS A 214 -2.56 -11.88 0.00
C LYS A 214 -3.70 -11.27 0.82
N PHE A 215 -4.55 -10.49 0.17
CA PHE A 215 -5.81 -9.98 0.74
C PHE A 215 -6.97 -10.55 -0.06
N ARG A 216 -8.03 -10.96 0.63
CA ARG A 216 -9.27 -11.45 0.03
C ARG A 216 -10.48 -10.87 0.74
N LEU A 217 -11.48 -10.40 0.01
CA LEU A 217 -12.77 -10.05 0.60
C LEU A 217 -13.48 -11.34 1.06
N ALA A 218 -14.03 -11.32 2.28
CA ALA A 218 -14.91 -12.38 2.80
C ALA A 218 -16.38 -12.13 2.50
#